data_AF-A0A097EEX7-F1
#
_entry.id   AF-A0A097EEX7-F1
#
_cell.length_a   1.000
_cell.length_b   1.000
_cell.length_c   1.000
_cell.angle_alpha   90.00
_cell.angle_beta   90.00
_cell.angle_gamma   90.00
#
_symmetry.space_group_name_H-M   'P 1'
#
loop_
_entity.id
_entity.type
_entity.pdbx_description
1 polymer ?
#
loop_
_entity_poly.entity_id
_entity_poly.type
_entity_poly.pdbx_seq_one_letter_code
_entity_poly.pdbx_strand_id
1 'polypeptide(L)'
;MTTFHRIWFGDATIPERYEQYWRAWQRQFPQCRFVTWTDADIDRLPLSRDRLQEFTSHATRADLARYEILHAEGGIYLDCDIRPHLPFAVDDMTSRLTVCNETEATDYCSIGFIATPPGHPLFLELTNHILQSPIDETRPNVSTGPWLFGAALQRHPHRRLPPAAFYPYLYDEPLAATRMRDLDQTFGVHIWGGSWLTPAAKQDIALKLLGKGDIAETAAIVARLDGPWAQDAAAMIDTIRDIREKTLQVGPALFPDLAIRPHDRPAFEFAKVVDWLLSQDADRMVWQIGAADGTLVDPLRPALVNYDPPAVLLEPNPHLFAMLKQAYAGNCNSRLLPVAYGTRAGTLILNAIDPARAVALALPDWVLGISSVYDDRKALGGKTIDAATTERIHRCIDRIPVPVIDHPMMLAEAGGRAPDILVVDAEGMDREIIDDILVQGARPQVIHFEIQCLDPADQQGLLAALAEHYAVIAFGNDMTAYRHDVMLDYARALYVEHGLPTIFAGAVAGINGLA
;
A
#
# COMPACT_ATOMS: atom_id res chain seq x y z
N MET A 1 -2.67 -17.93 17.74
CA MET A 1 -3.25 -17.05 16.72
C MET A 1 -3.04 -15.61 17.17
N THR A 2 -2.31 -14.83 16.39
CA THR A 2 -1.95 -13.44 16.73
C THR A 2 -3.18 -12.54 16.64
N THR A 3 -3.28 -11.56 17.55
CA THR A 3 -4.38 -10.58 17.58
C THR A 3 -3.87 -9.21 17.20
N PHE A 4 -4.60 -8.52 16.33
CA PHE A 4 -4.49 -7.10 16.04
C PHE A 4 -5.48 -6.33 16.91
N HIS A 5 -5.02 -5.26 17.55
CA HIS A 5 -5.78 -4.43 18.46
C HIS A 5 -5.83 -2.99 17.95
N ARG A 6 -7.01 -2.38 18.01
CA ARG A 6 -7.20 -0.92 17.93
C ARG A 6 -8.09 -0.45 19.08
N ILE A 7 -7.95 0.79 19.50
CA ILE A 7 -8.76 1.40 20.56
C ILE A 7 -9.57 2.56 19.97
N TRP A 8 -10.85 2.62 20.32
CA TRP A 8 -11.71 3.75 20.02
C TRP A 8 -12.64 4.04 21.19
N PHE A 9 -12.26 5.02 22.01
CA PHE A 9 -13.04 5.46 23.16
C PHE A 9 -13.80 6.76 22.87
N GLY A 10 -14.95 6.90 23.53
CA GLY A 10 -15.90 7.99 23.35
C GLY A 10 -17.10 7.61 22.49
N ASP A 11 -18.09 8.50 22.46
CA ASP A 11 -19.37 8.27 21.78
C ASP A 11 -19.31 8.55 20.26
N ALA A 12 -18.19 9.12 19.78
CA ALA A 12 -18.02 9.42 18.36
C ALA A 12 -17.97 8.13 17.55
N THR A 13 -18.68 8.09 16.42
CA THR A 13 -18.55 6.98 15.47
C THR A 13 -17.16 6.96 14.86
N ILE A 14 -16.59 5.77 14.70
CA ILE A 14 -15.32 5.59 13.97
C ILE A 14 -15.52 6.11 12.54
N PRO A 15 -14.68 7.05 12.06
CA PRO A 15 -14.74 7.51 10.68
C PRO A 15 -14.65 6.34 9.69
N GLU A 16 -15.48 6.33 8.65
CA GLU A 16 -15.52 5.24 7.67
C GLU A 16 -14.14 4.96 7.04
N ARG A 17 -13.31 5.99 6.86
CA ARG A 17 -11.93 5.84 6.37
C ARG A 17 -11.05 4.97 7.28
N TYR A 18 -11.23 5.05 8.60
CA TYR A 18 -10.50 4.21 9.55
C TYR A 18 -11.09 2.79 9.60
N GLU A 19 -12.40 2.64 9.40
CA GLU A 19 -13.01 1.31 9.21
C GLU A 19 -12.51 0.64 7.93
N GLN A 20 -12.33 1.39 6.84
CA GLN A 20 -11.73 0.88 5.60
C GLN A 20 -10.31 0.35 5.85
N TYR A 21 -9.46 1.08 6.59
CA TYR A 21 -8.12 0.61 6.94
C TYR A 21 -8.16 -0.64 7.80
N TRP A 22 -9.10 -0.74 8.73
CA TRP A 22 -9.26 -1.93 9.56
C TRP A 22 -9.69 -3.16 8.77
N ARG A 23 -10.66 -3.00 7.85
CA ARG A 23 -11.05 -4.04 6.90
C ARG A 23 -9.89 -4.42 5.97
N ALA A 24 -9.06 -3.45 5.58
CA ALA A 24 -7.86 -3.70 4.80
C ALA A 24 -6.85 -4.56 5.59
N TRP A 25 -6.54 -4.23 6.85
CA TRP A 25 -5.68 -5.09 7.68
C TRP A 25 -6.25 -6.51 7.84
N GLN A 26 -7.58 -6.66 7.98
CA GLN A 26 -8.25 -7.96 8.02
C GLN A 26 -8.06 -8.76 6.73
N ARG A 27 -8.12 -8.11 5.56
CA ARG A 27 -7.84 -8.73 4.27
C ARG A 27 -6.37 -9.06 4.08
N GLN A 28 -5.46 -8.24 4.64
CA GLN A 28 -4.03 -8.49 4.61
C GLN A 28 -3.65 -9.74 5.43
N PHE A 29 -4.32 -9.96 6.57
CA PHE A 29 -4.04 -11.04 7.53
C PHE A 29 -5.31 -11.83 7.92
N PRO A 30 -5.95 -12.56 6.98
CA PRO A 30 -7.22 -13.26 7.24
C PRO A 30 -7.11 -14.36 8.30
N GLN A 31 -5.90 -14.82 8.60
CA GLN A 31 -5.59 -15.81 9.64
C GLN A 31 -5.51 -15.22 11.06
N CYS A 32 -5.51 -13.90 11.21
CA CYS A 32 -5.35 -13.22 12.51
C CYS A 32 -6.69 -12.79 13.12
N ARG A 33 -6.70 -12.57 14.44
CA ARG A 33 -7.87 -12.02 15.14
C ARG A 33 -7.79 -10.50 15.12
N PHE A 34 -8.94 -9.82 15.01
CA PHE A 34 -9.02 -8.36 15.07
C PHE A 34 -9.97 -7.95 16.18
N VAL A 35 -9.52 -7.08 17.09
CA VAL A 35 -10.31 -6.59 18.22
C VAL A 35 -10.31 -5.06 18.23
N THR A 36 -11.51 -4.48 18.26
CA THR A 36 -11.72 -3.07 18.55
C THR A 36 -12.12 -2.94 20.01
N TRP A 37 -11.34 -2.21 20.79
CA TRP A 37 -11.63 -1.94 22.19
C TRP A 37 -12.39 -0.63 22.32
N THR A 38 -13.53 -0.67 22.98
CA THR A 38 -14.44 0.47 23.18
C THR A 38 -14.73 0.69 24.66
N ASP A 39 -15.49 1.73 25.02
CA ASP A 39 -15.90 1.95 26.41
C ASP A 39 -16.67 0.76 27.00
N ALA A 40 -17.34 -0.05 26.17
CA ALA A 40 -18.03 -1.27 26.59
C ALA A 40 -17.07 -2.37 27.07
N ASP A 41 -15.78 -2.28 26.72
CA ASP A 41 -14.77 -3.28 27.04
C ASP A 41 -13.91 -2.91 28.26
N ILE A 42 -14.11 -1.74 28.87
CA ILE A 42 -13.26 -1.25 29.98
C ILE A 42 -13.24 -2.24 31.16
N ASP A 43 -14.33 -2.95 31.40
CA ASP A 43 -14.38 -3.97 32.45
C ASP A 43 -13.43 -5.15 32.21
N ARG A 44 -12.97 -5.36 30.98
CA ARG A 44 -11.97 -6.38 30.64
C ARG A 44 -10.53 -5.92 30.92
N LEU A 45 -10.34 -4.68 31.39
CA LEU A 45 -9.05 -4.06 31.74
C LEU A 45 -8.99 -3.78 33.24
N PRO A 46 -8.94 -4.80 34.11
CA PRO A 46 -9.10 -4.64 35.56
C PRO A 46 -8.01 -3.80 36.23
N LEU A 47 -6.79 -3.71 35.69
CA LEU A 47 -5.74 -2.87 36.27
C LEU A 47 -6.01 -1.38 36.03
N SER A 48 -6.52 -1.06 34.84
CA SER A 48 -6.70 0.32 34.38
C SER A 48 -8.13 0.84 34.53
N ARG A 49 -9.13 -0.03 34.73
CA ARG A 49 -10.57 0.29 34.76
C ARG A 49 -10.88 1.59 35.50
N ASP A 50 -10.53 1.66 36.78
CA ASP A 50 -10.89 2.78 37.63
C ASP A 50 -10.18 4.06 37.16
N ARG A 51 -8.89 3.96 36.82
CA ARG A 51 -8.09 5.09 36.34
C ARG A 51 -8.56 5.60 34.97
N LEU A 52 -9.01 4.72 34.08
CA LEU A 52 -9.56 5.08 32.77
C LEU A 52 -10.86 5.87 32.86
N GLN A 53 -11.64 5.67 33.93
CA GLN A 53 -12.88 6.41 34.20
C GLN A 53 -12.63 7.82 34.77
N GLU A 54 -11.44 8.06 35.35
CA GLU A 54 -11.05 9.37 35.87
C GLU A 54 -10.54 10.32 34.78
N PHE A 55 -9.99 9.78 33.68
CA PHE A 55 -9.43 10.58 32.59
C PHE A 55 -10.49 11.12 31.64
N THR A 56 -10.29 12.36 31.20
CA THR A 56 -11.15 13.04 30.23
C THR A 56 -10.60 12.98 28.81
N SER A 57 -9.28 12.88 28.65
CA SER A 57 -8.59 12.80 27.37
C SER A 57 -8.66 11.39 26.80
N HIS A 58 -9.27 11.25 25.62
CA HIS A 58 -9.30 9.97 24.90
C HIS A 58 -7.89 9.45 24.57
N ALA A 59 -6.92 10.33 24.32
CA ALA A 59 -5.54 9.94 24.07
C ALA A 59 -4.90 9.32 25.33
N THR A 60 -5.03 9.98 26.49
CA THR A 60 -4.55 9.45 27.78
C THR A 60 -5.19 8.10 28.10
N ARG A 61 -6.50 7.97 27.86
CA ARG A 61 -7.24 6.71 28.05
C ARG A 61 -6.73 5.60 27.13
N ALA A 62 -6.55 5.90 25.84
CA ALA A 62 -6.03 4.95 24.88
C ALA A 62 -4.60 4.50 25.21
N ASP A 63 -3.73 5.42 25.65
CA ASP A 63 -2.36 5.11 26.08
C ASP A 63 -2.32 4.10 27.22
N LEU A 64 -3.09 4.34 28.30
CA LEU A 64 -3.14 3.43 29.44
C LEU A 64 -3.73 2.06 29.05
N ALA A 65 -4.86 2.04 28.33
CA ALA A 65 -5.50 0.81 27.90
C ALA A 65 -4.60 -0.02 26.98
N ARG A 66 -3.88 0.62 26.05
CA ARG A 66 -2.92 -0.03 25.14
C ARG A 66 -1.90 -0.85 25.89
N TYR A 67 -1.32 -0.31 26.97
CA TYR A 67 -0.32 -1.02 27.74
C TYR A 67 -0.91 -2.25 28.45
N GLU A 68 -2.07 -2.12 29.10
CA GLU A 68 -2.69 -3.30 29.73
C GLU A 68 -3.09 -4.37 28.72
N ILE A 69 -3.66 -3.98 27.57
CA ILE A 69 -4.03 -4.90 26.48
C ILE A 69 -2.80 -5.66 25.99
N LEU A 70 -1.71 -4.95 25.66
CA LEU A 70 -0.48 -5.57 25.16
C LEU A 70 0.21 -6.45 26.22
N HIS A 71 0.13 -6.08 27.50
CA HIS A 71 0.61 -6.94 28.58
C HIS A 71 -0.20 -8.24 28.66
N ALA A 72 -1.53 -8.16 28.62
CA ALA A 72 -2.40 -9.31 28.82
C ALA A 72 -2.47 -10.24 27.58
N GLU A 73 -2.62 -9.66 26.39
CA GLU A 73 -2.91 -10.42 25.16
C GLU A 73 -1.70 -10.51 24.20
N GLY A 74 -0.68 -9.67 24.36
CA GLY A 74 0.39 -9.52 23.37
C GLY A 74 -0.18 -9.03 22.04
N GLY A 75 0.37 -9.52 20.93
CA GLY A 75 -0.15 -9.24 19.60
C GLY A 75 0.41 -7.97 19.00
N ILE A 76 -0.40 -7.33 18.14
CA ILE A 76 -0.04 -6.12 17.39
C ILE A 76 -1.06 -5.04 17.68
N TYR A 77 -0.62 -3.92 18.23
CA TYR A 77 -1.41 -2.71 18.34
C TYR A 77 -1.19 -1.82 17.11
N LEU A 78 -2.27 -1.26 16.58
CA LEU A 78 -2.29 -0.26 15.52
C LEU A 78 -3.21 0.91 15.90
N ASP A 79 -2.74 2.14 15.71
CA ASP A 79 -3.62 3.31 15.69
C ASP A 79 -4.59 3.23 14.50
N CYS A 80 -5.78 3.80 14.69
CA CYS A 80 -6.91 3.65 13.76
C CYS A 80 -6.66 4.25 12.37
N ASP A 81 -5.69 5.16 12.25
CA ASP A 81 -5.32 5.89 11.04
C ASP A 81 -4.06 5.35 10.35
N ILE A 82 -3.65 4.12 10.66
CA ILE A 82 -2.59 3.41 9.92
C ILE A 82 -3.20 2.57 8.79
N ARG A 83 -2.90 2.93 7.54
CA ARG A 83 -3.29 2.19 6.33
C ARG A 83 -2.28 1.07 6.03
N PRO A 84 -2.69 -0.18 5.72
CA PRO A 84 -1.74 -1.22 5.31
C PRO A 84 -1.11 -0.93 3.94
N HIS A 85 0.14 -1.35 3.75
CA HIS A 85 0.85 -1.29 2.46
C HIS A 85 1.42 -2.66 2.08
N LEU A 86 2.49 -3.13 2.74
CA LEU A 86 3.08 -4.44 2.51
C LEU A 86 2.77 -5.45 3.63
N PRO A 87 2.66 -6.76 3.31
CA PRO A 87 2.59 -7.83 4.31
C PRO A 87 3.89 -7.95 5.11
N PHE A 88 3.81 -8.64 6.25
CA PHE A 88 4.97 -9.08 7.03
C PHE A 88 4.69 -10.41 7.75
N ALA A 89 5.74 -11.10 8.17
CA ALA A 89 5.61 -12.34 8.96
C ALA A 89 5.14 -12.01 10.39
N VAL A 90 3.87 -12.28 10.69
CA VAL A 90 3.23 -11.91 11.95
C VAL A 90 3.87 -12.58 13.18
N ASP A 91 4.31 -13.82 13.03
CA ASP A 91 4.98 -14.58 14.10
C ASP A 91 6.38 -14.03 14.41
N ASP A 92 7.14 -13.62 13.38
CA ASP A 92 8.43 -12.95 13.58
C ASP A 92 8.24 -11.58 14.25
N MET A 93 7.25 -10.81 13.78
CA MET A 93 6.93 -9.48 14.29
C MET A 93 6.58 -9.49 15.79
N THR A 94 5.92 -10.55 16.26
CA THR A 94 5.45 -10.71 17.66
C THR A 94 6.32 -11.63 18.52
N SER A 95 7.41 -12.18 17.97
CA SER A 95 8.33 -13.07 18.70
C SER A 95 9.05 -12.39 19.88
N ARG A 96 9.14 -11.07 19.85
CA ARG A 96 9.73 -10.18 20.86
C ARG A 96 9.05 -8.82 20.77
N LEU A 97 9.36 -7.90 21.70
CA LEU A 97 8.92 -6.52 21.57
C LEU A 97 9.54 -5.89 20.30
N THR A 98 8.70 -5.53 19.35
CA THR A 98 9.04 -4.85 18.11
C THR A 98 8.32 -3.51 18.05
N VAL A 99 9.06 -2.45 17.79
CA VAL A 99 8.56 -1.08 17.71
C VAL A 99 9.00 -0.42 16.41
N CYS A 100 8.28 0.60 16.00
CA CYS A 100 8.69 1.50 14.92
C CYS A 100 8.57 2.93 15.44
N ASN A 101 9.56 3.76 15.14
CA ASN A 101 9.56 5.16 15.55
C ASN A 101 9.61 6.07 14.31
N GLU A 102 9.10 7.27 14.45
CA GLU A 102 9.05 8.28 13.38
C GLU A 102 10.44 8.74 12.93
N THR A 103 11.42 8.63 13.84
CA THR A 103 12.82 9.02 13.62
C THR A 103 13.76 8.04 14.33
N GLU A 104 15.06 8.22 14.15
CA GLU A 104 16.10 7.47 14.86
C GLU A 104 16.24 7.85 16.36
N ALA A 105 15.39 8.74 16.88
CA ALA A 105 15.38 9.09 18.30
C ALA A 105 15.09 7.87 19.18
N THR A 106 15.68 7.86 20.38
CA THR A 106 15.61 6.73 21.33
C THR A 106 15.01 7.09 22.69
N ASP A 107 14.95 8.38 23.02
CA ASP A 107 14.24 8.96 24.16
C ASP A 107 12.74 9.14 23.89
N TYR A 108 12.37 9.22 22.62
CA TYR A 108 11.01 9.20 22.11
C TYR A 108 10.77 7.92 21.31
N CYS A 109 9.62 7.29 21.47
CA CYS A 109 9.19 6.25 20.55
C CYS A 109 7.67 6.33 20.34
N SER A 110 7.26 6.52 19.09
CA SER A 110 5.84 6.49 18.73
C SER A 110 5.19 5.17 19.14
N ILE A 111 3.91 5.26 19.49
CA ILE A 111 3.10 4.15 20.04
C ILE A 111 1.93 3.77 19.12
N GLY A 112 1.94 4.29 17.89
CA GLY A 112 0.94 3.96 16.87
C GLY A 112 1.09 2.54 16.32
N PHE A 113 2.31 1.99 16.31
CA PHE A 113 2.57 0.59 16.03
C PHE A 113 3.42 -0.04 17.14
N ILE A 114 2.92 -1.11 17.74
CA ILE A 114 3.68 -1.93 18.71
C ILE A 114 3.32 -3.40 18.50
N ALA A 115 4.31 -4.28 18.40
CA ALA A 115 4.12 -5.72 18.36
C ALA A 115 4.88 -6.39 19.50
N THR A 116 4.28 -7.38 20.18
CA THR A 116 4.91 -7.97 21.37
C THR A 116 4.34 -9.34 21.72
N PRO A 117 5.11 -10.23 22.37
CA PRO A 117 4.54 -11.40 23.04
C PRO A 117 3.76 -10.97 24.31
N PRO A 118 2.74 -11.74 24.74
CA PRO A 118 2.03 -11.47 25.98
C PRO A 118 2.99 -11.53 27.19
N GLY A 119 2.70 -10.72 28.21
CA GLY A 119 3.44 -10.68 29.47
C GLY A 119 4.74 -9.88 29.43
N HIS A 120 4.99 -9.09 28.39
CA HIS A 120 6.21 -8.29 28.32
C HIS A 120 6.26 -7.22 29.45
N PRO A 121 7.31 -7.20 30.29
CA PRO A 121 7.31 -6.46 31.56
C PRO A 121 7.22 -4.94 31.42
N LEU A 122 7.70 -4.37 30.30
CA LEU A 122 7.59 -2.94 29.98
C LEU A 122 6.15 -2.41 30.15
N PHE A 123 5.15 -3.17 29.68
CA PHE A 123 3.78 -2.68 29.66
C PHE A 123 3.17 -2.63 31.06
N LEU A 124 3.44 -3.64 31.90
CA LEU A 124 3.02 -3.61 33.31
C LEU A 124 3.69 -2.47 34.08
N GLU A 125 4.95 -2.20 33.77
CA GLU A 125 5.70 -1.08 34.34
C GLU A 125 5.06 0.27 34.00
N LEU A 126 4.73 0.49 32.72
CA LEU A 126 4.06 1.69 32.23
C LEU A 126 2.66 1.85 32.82
N THR A 127 1.86 0.78 32.83
CA THR A 127 0.54 0.76 33.48
C THR A 127 0.67 1.18 34.95
N ASN A 128 1.54 0.53 35.73
CA ASN A 128 1.72 0.86 37.15
C ASN A 128 2.21 2.29 37.37
N HIS A 129 3.10 2.80 36.52
CA HIS A 129 3.56 4.18 36.58
C HIS A 129 2.40 5.17 36.43
N ILE A 130 1.52 4.95 35.44
CA ILE A 130 0.37 5.82 35.18
C ILE A 130 -0.68 5.72 36.30
N LEU A 131 -0.89 4.53 36.86
CA LEU A 131 -1.79 4.32 38.00
C LEU A 131 -1.34 5.05 39.26
N GLN A 132 -0.02 5.20 39.47
CA GLN A 132 0.55 5.75 40.71
C GLN A 132 0.98 7.22 40.60
N SER A 133 1.00 7.79 39.39
CA SER A 133 1.52 9.13 39.14
C SER A 133 0.40 10.14 38.88
N PRO A 134 0.58 11.41 39.26
CA PRO A 134 -0.26 12.49 38.75
C PRO A 134 -0.02 12.67 37.24
N ILE A 135 -1.10 12.70 36.46
CA ILE A 135 -1.05 12.78 34.99
C ILE A 135 -1.49 14.16 34.51
N ASP A 136 -0.69 14.76 33.63
CA ASP A 136 -1.03 16.00 32.93
C ASP A 136 -1.70 15.67 31.59
N GLU A 137 -3.04 15.63 31.59
CA GLU A 137 -3.83 15.32 30.39
C GLU A 137 -3.70 16.36 29.26
N THR A 138 -3.07 17.52 29.51
CA THR A 138 -2.79 18.52 28.47
C THR A 138 -1.57 18.15 27.62
N ARG A 139 -0.72 17.24 28.11
CA ARG A 139 0.48 16.74 27.41
C ARG A 139 0.52 15.21 27.46
N PRO A 140 -0.49 14.52 26.88
CA PRO A 140 -0.55 13.06 26.90
C PRO A 140 0.68 12.43 26.23
N ASN A 141 1.23 13.09 25.19
CA ASN A 141 2.47 12.67 24.54
C ASN A 141 3.68 12.54 25.49
N VAL A 142 3.66 13.27 26.61
CA VAL A 142 4.69 13.23 27.66
C VAL A 142 4.29 12.32 28.81
N SER A 143 3.09 12.52 29.37
CA SER A 143 2.69 11.88 30.64
C SER A 143 2.26 10.42 30.51
N THR A 144 1.77 10.00 29.35
CA THR A 144 1.30 8.62 29.12
C THR A 144 1.81 8.02 27.80
N GLY A 145 2.19 8.88 26.86
CA GLY A 145 2.44 8.52 25.48
C GLY A 145 3.92 8.33 25.10
N PRO A 146 4.30 8.71 23.87
CA PRO A 146 5.59 8.35 23.27
C PRO A 146 6.88 8.70 24.03
N TRP A 147 6.91 9.80 24.80
CA TRP A 147 8.09 10.15 25.59
C TRP A 147 8.25 9.24 26.82
N LEU A 148 7.15 8.96 27.53
CA LEU A 148 7.16 7.99 28.63
C LEU A 148 7.53 6.60 28.11
N PHE A 149 6.92 6.18 27.00
CA PHE A 149 7.20 4.91 26.36
C PHE A 149 8.67 4.80 25.93
N GLY A 150 9.20 5.81 25.22
CA GLY A 150 10.59 5.86 24.78
C GLY A 150 11.59 5.76 25.94
N ALA A 151 11.39 6.54 27.01
CA ALA A 151 12.24 6.50 28.20
C ALA A 151 12.22 5.14 28.90
N ALA A 152 11.05 4.48 28.97
CA ALA A 152 10.95 3.14 29.53
C ALA A 152 11.56 2.07 28.62
N LEU A 153 11.32 2.17 27.30
CA LEU A 153 11.80 1.25 26.29
C LEU A 153 13.33 1.07 26.30
N GLN A 154 14.09 2.11 26.64
CA GLN A 154 15.56 2.04 26.77
C GLN A 154 16.05 0.99 27.78
N ARG A 155 15.21 0.59 28.74
CA ARG A 155 15.53 -0.39 29.78
C ARG A 155 15.10 -1.82 29.42
N HIS A 156 14.49 -2.02 28.26
CA HIS A 156 13.94 -3.31 27.84
C HIS A 156 14.49 -3.73 26.47
N PRO A 157 14.81 -5.03 26.26
CA PRO A 157 15.26 -5.53 24.97
C PRO A 157 14.13 -5.42 23.93
N HIS A 158 14.43 -4.85 22.77
CA HIS A 158 13.45 -4.67 21.70
C HIS A 158 14.10 -4.73 20.32
N ARG A 159 13.31 -5.03 19.30
CA ARG A 159 13.63 -4.82 17.89
C ARG A 159 13.06 -3.47 17.45
N ARG A 160 13.88 -2.67 16.77
CA ARG A 160 13.43 -1.43 16.13
C ARG A 160 13.36 -1.64 14.63
N LEU A 161 12.20 -1.38 14.04
CA LEU A 161 12.04 -1.32 12.59
C LEU A 161 12.56 0.03 12.07
N PRO A 162 13.01 0.10 10.81
CA PRO A 162 13.29 1.38 10.16
C PRO A 162 12.06 2.31 10.22
N PRO A 163 12.24 3.65 10.31
CA PRO A 163 11.11 4.58 10.37
C PRO A 163 10.11 4.41 9.22
N ALA A 164 10.62 4.19 8.01
CA ALA A 164 9.80 4.01 6.81
C ALA A 164 8.85 2.80 6.87
N ALA A 165 9.03 1.87 7.82
CA ALA A 165 8.14 0.72 7.98
C ALA A 165 6.70 1.11 8.33
N PHE A 166 6.50 2.17 9.12
CA PHE A 166 5.17 2.69 9.48
C PHE A 166 5.02 4.21 9.34
N TYR A 167 6.15 4.93 9.25
CA TYR A 167 6.23 6.39 9.14
C TYR A 167 7.05 6.77 7.89
N PRO A 168 6.58 6.43 6.68
CA PRO A 168 7.27 6.78 5.44
C PRO A 168 7.23 8.29 5.16
N TYR A 169 6.55 9.10 5.97
CA TYR A 169 6.54 10.55 6.00
C TYR A 169 6.20 11.07 7.40
N LEU A 170 6.60 12.29 7.71
CA LEU A 170 6.39 12.91 9.02
C LEU A 170 5.08 13.70 9.08
N TYR A 171 4.60 13.97 10.29
CA TYR A 171 3.34 14.65 10.58
C TYR A 171 3.23 16.07 9.99
N ASP A 172 4.36 16.71 9.69
CA ASP A 172 4.41 18.06 9.12
C ASP A 172 4.54 18.04 7.59
N GLU A 173 4.64 16.86 6.97
CA GLU A 173 4.73 16.67 5.53
C GLU A 173 3.37 16.29 4.91
N PRO A 174 3.07 16.73 3.68
CA PRO A 174 1.86 16.28 3.00
C PRO A 174 1.94 14.79 2.70
N LEU A 175 0.81 14.09 2.74
CA LEU A 175 0.74 12.67 2.35
C LEU A 175 1.29 12.45 0.93
N ALA A 176 1.13 13.43 0.03
CA ALA A 176 1.67 13.38 -1.33
C ALA A 176 3.20 13.24 -1.39
N ALA A 177 3.94 13.53 -0.31
CA ALA A 177 5.37 13.25 -0.24
C ALA A 177 5.69 11.77 -0.44
N THR A 178 4.79 10.84 -0.05
CA THR A 178 5.00 9.40 -0.28
C THR A 178 5.00 9.03 -1.76
N ARG A 179 4.42 9.86 -2.63
CA ARG A 179 4.47 9.65 -4.09
C ARG A 179 5.90 9.65 -4.60
N MET A 180 6.78 10.44 -3.97
CA MET A 180 8.18 10.58 -4.36
C MET A 180 9.13 9.66 -3.60
N ARG A 181 8.62 8.84 -2.68
CA ARG A 181 9.43 7.96 -1.82
C ARG A 181 9.34 6.51 -2.26
N ASP A 182 10.40 5.78 -2.00
CA ASP A 182 10.42 4.32 -2.07
C ASP A 182 9.66 3.76 -0.85
N LEU A 183 8.73 2.83 -1.11
CA LEU A 183 7.86 2.21 -0.11
C LEU A 183 8.08 0.69 0.01
N ASP A 184 9.16 0.16 -0.57
CA ASP A 184 9.45 -1.29 -0.61
C ASP A 184 9.69 -1.91 0.78
N GLN A 185 9.89 -1.07 1.80
CA GLN A 185 10.04 -1.48 3.20
C GLN A 185 8.89 -1.00 4.09
N THR A 186 7.82 -0.46 3.51
CA THR A 186 6.69 0.12 4.24
C THR A 186 5.59 -0.92 4.45
N PHE A 187 5.37 -1.33 5.70
CA PHE A 187 4.28 -2.23 6.08
C PHE A 187 2.96 -1.49 6.26
N GLY A 188 3.01 -0.25 6.77
CA GLY A 188 1.85 0.61 6.92
C GLY A 188 2.19 2.09 6.74
N VAL A 189 1.19 2.90 6.48
CA VAL A 189 1.30 4.35 6.32
C VAL A 189 0.43 5.01 7.38
N HIS A 190 1.05 5.64 8.37
CA HIS A 190 0.36 6.45 9.37
C HIS A 190 -0.16 7.76 8.72
N ILE A 191 -1.48 7.97 8.71
CA ILE A 191 -2.12 9.06 7.95
C ILE A 191 -2.20 10.39 8.73
N TRP A 192 -1.84 10.39 10.03
CA TRP A 192 -1.84 11.59 10.88
C TRP A 192 -3.22 12.25 10.99
N GLY A 193 -4.25 11.44 11.24
CA GLY A 193 -5.64 11.87 11.27
C GLY A 193 -5.94 12.99 12.27
N GLY A 194 -5.14 13.11 13.34
CA GLY A 194 -5.13 14.27 14.23
C GLY A 194 -6.48 14.60 14.86
N SER A 195 -7.34 13.59 15.10
CA SER A 195 -8.71 13.79 15.61
C SER A 195 -8.73 14.49 16.97
N TRP A 196 -7.68 14.33 17.76
CA TRP A 196 -7.48 14.94 19.09
C TRP A 196 -6.91 16.37 19.05
N LEU A 197 -6.54 16.90 17.88
CA LEU A 197 -5.92 18.22 17.77
C LEU A 197 -6.94 19.37 17.92
N THR A 198 -6.50 20.43 18.60
CA THR A 198 -7.28 21.67 18.74
C THR A 198 -7.45 22.39 17.38
N PRO A 199 -8.46 23.25 17.22
CA PRO A 199 -8.61 24.06 16.01
C PRO A 199 -7.36 24.88 15.66
N ALA A 200 -6.69 25.47 16.64
CA ALA A 200 -5.46 26.24 16.43
C ALA A 200 -4.30 25.36 15.90
N ALA A 201 -4.15 24.13 16.43
CA ALA A 201 -3.16 23.20 15.92
C ALA A 201 -3.47 22.76 14.48
N LYS A 202 -4.75 22.54 14.15
CA LYS A 202 -5.19 22.24 12.77
C LYS A 202 -4.90 23.40 11.82
N GLN A 203 -5.08 24.65 12.26
CA GLN A 203 -4.71 25.84 11.47
C GLN A 203 -3.21 25.89 11.17
N ASP A 204 -2.35 25.64 12.17
CA ASP A 204 -0.90 25.59 11.98
C ASP A 204 -0.47 24.50 10.99
N ILE A 205 -1.06 23.31 11.07
CA ILE A 205 -0.82 22.22 10.10
C ILE A 205 -1.27 22.65 8.69
N ALA A 206 -2.46 23.21 8.55
CA ALA A 206 -2.97 23.68 7.25
C ALA A 206 -2.03 24.73 6.62
N LEU A 207 -1.49 25.67 7.40
CA LEU A 207 -0.53 26.66 6.89
C LEU A 207 0.78 26.01 6.44
N LYS A 208 1.29 25.01 7.17
CA LYS A 208 2.49 24.26 6.80
C LYS A 208 2.31 23.48 5.49
N LEU A 209 1.18 22.78 5.34
CA LEU A 209 0.84 22.03 4.13
C LEU A 209 0.67 22.96 2.93
N LEU A 210 -0.05 24.07 3.10
CA LEU A 210 -0.20 25.09 2.08
C LEU A 210 1.15 25.68 1.66
N GLY A 211 2.04 25.95 2.62
CA GLY A 211 3.42 26.40 2.36
C GLY A 211 4.28 25.38 1.62
N LYS A 212 3.97 24.09 1.75
CA LYS A 212 4.57 22.98 0.97
C LYS A 212 3.88 22.75 -0.38
N GLY A 213 2.82 23.51 -0.69
CA GLY A 213 2.11 23.47 -1.96
C GLY A 213 0.99 22.45 -2.06
N ASP A 214 0.66 21.73 -0.97
CA ASP A 214 -0.46 20.78 -0.95
C ASP A 214 -1.76 21.52 -0.59
N ILE A 215 -2.68 21.59 -1.55
CA ILE A 215 -3.96 22.26 -1.37
C ILE A 215 -5.10 21.30 -1.08
N ALA A 216 -5.00 20.02 -1.47
CA ALA A 216 -6.04 19.03 -1.24
C ALA A 216 -6.17 18.68 0.25
N GLU A 217 -5.06 18.38 0.92
CA GLU A 217 -5.05 18.05 2.35
C GLU A 217 -5.36 19.30 3.19
N THR A 218 -4.81 20.46 2.78
CA THR A 218 -5.15 21.75 3.38
C THR A 218 -6.66 22.01 3.30
N ALA A 219 -7.29 21.80 2.15
CA ALA A 219 -8.74 21.98 1.98
C ALA A 219 -9.55 21.06 2.89
N ALA A 220 -9.13 19.79 3.03
CA ALA A 220 -9.79 18.83 3.91
C ALA A 220 -9.74 19.24 5.40
N ILE A 221 -8.66 19.89 5.83
CA ILE A 221 -8.53 20.45 7.18
C ILE A 221 -9.39 21.71 7.31
N VAL A 222 -9.26 22.66 6.38
CA VAL A 222 -9.99 23.95 6.38
C VAL A 222 -11.50 23.75 6.38
N ALA A 223 -12.01 22.76 5.64
CA ALA A 223 -13.44 22.43 5.60
C ALA A 223 -14.05 22.02 6.95
N ARG A 224 -13.22 21.72 7.96
CA ARG A 224 -13.63 21.34 9.33
C ARG A 224 -13.38 22.46 10.34
N LEU A 225 -13.01 23.66 9.86
CA LEU A 225 -12.74 24.84 10.67
C LEU A 225 -13.76 25.93 10.32
N ASP A 226 -14.13 26.72 11.32
CA ASP A 226 -15.07 27.82 11.17
C ASP A 226 -14.37 29.20 11.27
N GLY A 227 -15.05 30.23 10.77
CA GLY A 227 -14.67 31.63 10.94
C GLY A 227 -13.95 32.28 9.75
N PRO A 228 -13.63 33.58 9.84
CA PRO A 228 -13.12 34.37 8.71
C PRO A 228 -11.81 33.81 8.10
N TRP A 229 -10.89 33.33 8.94
CA TRP A 229 -9.65 32.74 8.47
C TRP A 229 -9.87 31.51 7.58
N ALA A 230 -10.85 30.66 7.93
CA ALA A 230 -11.14 29.45 7.15
C ALA A 230 -11.75 29.82 5.78
N GLN A 231 -12.55 30.88 5.72
CA GLN A 231 -13.11 31.41 4.47
C GLN A 231 -12.01 31.99 3.57
N ASP A 232 -11.09 32.79 4.13
CA ASP A 232 -9.97 33.34 3.37
C ASP A 232 -9.00 32.25 2.89
N ALA A 233 -8.72 31.25 3.72
CA ALA A 233 -7.91 30.10 3.36
C ALA A 233 -8.55 29.28 2.23
N ALA A 234 -9.86 29.04 2.28
CA ALA A 234 -10.59 28.36 1.22
C ALA A 234 -10.54 29.14 -0.11
N ALA A 235 -10.75 30.46 -0.07
CA ALA A 235 -10.64 31.31 -1.26
C ALA A 235 -9.21 31.32 -1.86
N MET A 236 -8.18 31.33 -0.99
CA MET A 236 -6.79 31.20 -1.42
C MET A 236 -6.53 29.85 -2.11
N ILE A 237 -7.01 28.75 -1.52
CA ILE A 237 -6.90 27.40 -2.10
C ILE A 237 -7.53 27.35 -3.49
N ASP A 238 -8.74 27.86 -3.65
CA ASP A 238 -9.43 27.89 -4.95
C ASP A 238 -8.69 28.75 -5.97
N THR A 239 -8.11 29.87 -5.54
CA THR A 239 -7.28 30.72 -6.40
C THR A 239 -6.00 30.01 -6.84
N ILE A 240 -5.32 29.30 -5.95
CA ILE A 240 -4.12 28.51 -6.29
C ILE A 240 -4.49 27.41 -7.28
N ARG A 241 -5.60 26.69 -7.05
CA ARG A 241 -6.10 25.66 -7.96
C ARG A 241 -6.34 26.24 -9.36
N ASP A 242 -7.06 27.35 -9.46
CA ASP A 242 -7.36 28.02 -10.73
C ASP A 242 -6.08 28.49 -11.47
N ILE A 243 -5.10 29.04 -10.75
CA ILE A 243 -3.80 29.43 -11.34
C ILE A 243 -3.07 28.21 -11.90
N ARG A 244 -3.01 27.11 -11.14
CA ARG A 244 -2.34 25.87 -11.56
C ARG A 244 -3.04 25.26 -12.77
N GLU A 245 -4.36 25.25 -12.80
CA GLU A 245 -5.15 24.77 -13.94
C GLU A 245 -4.88 25.59 -15.21
N LYS A 246 -4.90 26.92 -15.10
CA LYS A 246 -4.56 27.81 -16.23
C LYS A 246 -3.12 27.65 -16.69
N THR A 247 -2.20 27.40 -15.75
CA THR A 247 -0.80 27.08 -16.06
C THR A 247 -0.70 25.83 -16.92
N LEU A 248 -1.46 24.78 -16.61
CA LEU A 248 -1.48 23.57 -17.42
C LEU A 248 -2.18 23.74 -18.77
N GLN A 249 -3.16 24.65 -18.87
CA GLN A 249 -3.84 24.93 -20.14
C GLN A 249 -2.94 25.66 -21.15
N VAL A 250 -2.10 26.58 -20.68
CA VAL A 250 -1.27 27.45 -21.56
C VAL A 250 0.18 26.98 -21.63
N GLY A 251 0.72 26.46 -20.53
CA GLY A 251 2.13 26.11 -20.37
C GLY A 251 2.68 25.18 -21.45
N PRO A 252 2.05 24.04 -21.74
CA PRO A 252 2.50 23.14 -22.79
C PRO A 252 2.58 23.77 -24.20
N ALA A 253 1.76 24.79 -24.49
CA ALA A 253 1.82 25.48 -25.78
C ALA A 253 3.03 26.43 -25.87
N LEU A 254 3.45 27.02 -24.75
CA LEU A 254 4.61 27.91 -24.66
C LEU A 254 5.93 27.14 -24.45
N PHE A 255 5.86 26.03 -23.73
CA PHE A 255 6.98 25.22 -23.28
C PHE A 255 6.63 23.74 -23.48
N PRO A 256 6.76 23.21 -24.70
CA PRO A 256 6.22 21.90 -25.10
C PRO A 256 7.01 20.69 -24.58
N ASP A 257 8.07 20.91 -23.79
CA ASP A 257 8.90 19.84 -23.23
C ASP A 257 8.18 19.15 -22.05
N LEU A 258 7.23 18.28 -22.38
CA LEU A 258 6.56 17.38 -21.44
C LEU A 258 7.33 16.06 -21.37
N ALA A 259 8.07 15.87 -20.30
CA ALA A 259 8.87 14.66 -20.10
C ALA A 259 8.88 14.23 -18.63
N ILE A 260 8.76 12.93 -18.39
CA ILE A 260 9.02 12.36 -17.07
C ILE A 260 10.53 12.35 -16.86
N ARG A 261 11.02 13.14 -15.90
CA ARG A 261 12.43 13.19 -15.58
C ARG A 261 12.80 12.01 -14.67
N PRO A 262 14.07 11.59 -14.60
CA PRO A 262 14.47 10.47 -13.75
C PRO A 262 14.03 10.61 -12.28
N HIS A 263 14.04 11.82 -11.72
CA HIS A 263 13.59 12.07 -10.34
C HIS A 263 12.07 12.04 -10.16
N ASP A 264 11.29 12.15 -11.24
CA ASP A 264 9.82 12.09 -11.21
C ASP A 264 9.30 10.64 -11.31
N ARG A 265 10.13 9.71 -11.79
CA ARG A 265 9.74 8.31 -12.01
C ARG A 265 9.11 7.63 -10.79
N PRO A 266 9.56 7.86 -9.54
CA PRO A 266 8.92 7.27 -8.37
C PRO A 266 7.42 7.63 -8.25
N ALA A 267 6.99 8.81 -8.72
CA ALA A 267 5.59 9.20 -8.66
C ALA A 267 4.70 8.33 -9.56
N PHE A 268 5.29 7.75 -10.61
CA PHE A 268 4.63 6.95 -11.64
C PHE A 268 4.91 5.45 -11.47
N GLU A 269 5.33 4.99 -10.30
CA GLU A 269 5.33 3.55 -10.01
C GLU A 269 3.89 3.01 -10.07
N PHE A 270 3.74 1.79 -10.59
CA PHE A 270 2.44 1.18 -10.85
C PHE A 270 1.51 1.24 -9.64
N ALA A 271 1.99 0.83 -8.46
CA ALA A 271 1.19 0.78 -7.24
C ALA A 271 0.63 2.16 -6.84
N LYS A 272 1.36 3.25 -7.12
CA LYS A 272 0.91 4.62 -6.80
C LYS A 272 -0.16 5.09 -7.77
N VAL A 273 -0.01 4.82 -9.07
CA VAL A 273 -1.02 5.20 -10.07
C VAL A 273 -2.30 4.39 -9.86
N VAL A 274 -2.19 3.10 -9.56
CA VAL A 274 -3.35 2.25 -9.24
C VAL A 274 -4.04 2.70 -7.94
N ASP A 275 -3.29 3.02 -6.89
CA ASP A 275 -3.85 3.61 -5.66
C ASP A 275 -4.63 4.90 -5.97
N TRP A 276 -4.09 5.77 -6.83
CA TRP A 276 -4.80 6.97 -7.27
C TRP A 276 -6.08 6.61 -8.03
N LEU A 277 -6.01 5.75 -9.05
CA LEU A 277 -7.19 5.34 -9.83
C LEU A 277 -8.29 4.80 -8.92
N LEU A 278 -8.00 3.82 -8.08
CA LEU A 278 -8.99 3.21 -7.20
C LEU A 278 -9.50 4.14 -6.11
N SER A 279 -8.71 5.14 -5.69
CA SER A 279 -9.19 6.19 -4.79
C SER A 279 -10.24 7.10 -5.45
N GLN A 280 -10.20 7.26 -6.78
CA GLN A 280 -11.18 8.05 -7.52
C GLN A 280 -12.46 7.25 -7.80
N ASP A 281 -12.31 5.98 -8.16
CA ASP A 281 -13.45 5.06 -8.31
C ASP A 281 -12.97 3.61 -8.15
N ALA A 282 -13.47 2.97 -7.09
CA ALA A 282 -13.11 1.62 -6.67
C ALA A 282 -13.84 0.52 -7.48
N ASP A 283 -14.77 0.86 -8.38
CA ASP A 283 -15.45 -0.11 -9.24
C ASP A 283 -14.63 -0.49 -10.49
N ARG A 284 -13.47 0.14 -10.73
CA ARG A 284 -12.60 -0.21 -11.87
C ARG A 284 -12.27 -1.71 -11.91
N MET A 285 -12.45 -2.32 -13.07
CA MET A 285 -12.24 -3.75 -13.27
C MET A 285 -10.74 -4.07 -13.36
N VAL A 286 -10.26 -4.99 -12.53
CA VAL A 286 -8.88 -5.47 -12.52
C VAL A 286 -8.78 -6.87 -13.11
N TRP A 287 -7.94 -7.06 -14.12
CA TRP A 287 -7.52 -8.38 -14.57
C TRP A 287 -6.05 -8.59 -14.23
N GLN A 288 -5.74 -9.68 -13.53
CA GLN A 288 -4.38 -10.10 -13.23
C GLN A 288 -4.16 -11.51 -13.78
N ILE A 289 -3.22 -11.64 -14.72
CA ILE A 289 -2.89 -12.89 -15.39
C ILE A 289 -1.51 -13.30 -14.91
N GLY A 290 -1.42 -14.38 -14.12
CA GLY A 290 -0.21 -14.72 -13.38
C GLY A 290 -0.22 -14.07 -12.00
N ALA A 291 -1.17 -14.47 -11.14
CA ALA A 291 -1.32 -13.88 -9.81
C ALA A 291 -0.41 -14.52 -8.75
N ALA A 292 0.26 -15.64 -9.05
CA ALA A 292 1.09 -16.40 -8.12
C ALA A 292 0.36 -16.67 -6.78
N ASP A 293 0.99 -16.41 -5.65
CA ASP A 293 0.36 -16.50 -4.32
C ASP A 293 -0.41 -15.22 -3.92
N GLY A 294 -0.39 -14.21 -4.81
CA GLY A 294 -1.01 -12.90 -4.64
C GLY A 294 -0.44 -12.05 -3.50
N THR A 295 0.78 -12.36 -3.04
CA THR A 295 1.44 -11.70 -1.91
C THR A 295 2.92 -11.43 -2.20
N LEU A 296 3.65 -12.43 -2.69
CA LEU A 296 5.07 -12.36 -3.01
C LEU A 296 5.27 -11.46 -4.23
N VAL A 297 5.83 -10.27 -3.99
CA VAL A 297 6.15 -9.28 -5.05
C VAL A 297 4.94 -8.96 -5.94
N ASP A 298 3.73 -9.01 -5.37
CA ASP A 298 2.50 -8.68 -6.12
C ASP A 298 2.29 -7.15 -6.11
N PRO A 299 2.40 -6.48 -7.27
CA PRO A 299 2.30 -5.02 -7.37
C PRO A 299 0.87 -4.51 -7.14
N LEU A 300 -0.16 -5.37 -7.21
CA LEU A 300 -1.55 -5.07 -6.93
C LEU A 300 -1.94 -5.29 -5.47
N ARG A 301 -1.16 -6.05 -4.69
CA ARG A 301 -1.55 -6.40 -3.30
C ARG A 301 -1.96 -5.20 -2.45
N PRO A 302 -1.20 -4.07 -2.41
CA PRO A 302 -1.61 -2.91 -1.62
C PRO A 302 -2.96 -2.35 -2.08
N ALA A 303 -3.22 -2.32 -3.38
CA ALA A 303 -4.46 -1.81 -3.96
C ALA A 303 -5.65 -2.76 -3.69
N LEU A 304 -5.47 -4.05 -3.95
CA LEU A 304 -6.52 -5.06 -3.77
C LEU A 304 -6.92 -5.19 -2.31
N VAL A 305 -5.99 -5.06 -1.36
CA VAL A 305 -6.28 -5.07 0.08
C VAL A 305 -6.92 -3.78 0.58
N ASN A 306 -6.64 -2.62 -0.02
CA ASN A 306 -7.21 -1.36 0.46
C ASN A 306 -8.60 -1.09 -0.14
N TYR A 307 -8.85 -1.43 -1.42
CA TYR A 307 -10.05 -1.01 -2.13
C TYR A 307 -11.08 -2.12 -2.40
N ASP A 308 -10.66 -3.39 -2.47
CA ASP A 308 -11.52 -4.52 -2.89
C ASP A 308 -12.24 -4.31 -4.23
N PRO A 309 -11.54 -3.89 -5.30
CA PRO A 309 -12.21 -3.67 -6.57
C PRO A 309 -12.73 -4.99 -7.17
N PRO A 310 -13.70 -4.94 -8.09
CA PRO A 310 -14.02 -6.06 -8.96
C PRO A 310 -12.75 -6.56 -9.67
N ALA A 311 -12.40 -7.82 -9.46
CA ALA A 311 -11.15 -8.37 -9.99
C ALA A 311 -11.30 -9.81 -10.47
N VAL A 312 -10.55 -10.17 -11.52
CA VAL A 312 -10.37 -11.56 -11.96
C VAL A 312 -8.88 -11.88 -11.97
N LEU A 313 -8.47 -12.83 -11.12
CA LEU A 313 -7.08 -13.21 -10.91
C LEU A 313 -6.89 -14.66 -11.38
N LEU A 314 -5.93 -14.88 -12.28
CA LEU A 314 -5.61 -16.19 -12.86
C LEU A 314 -4.30 -16.69 -12.28
N GLU A 315 -4.30 -17.91 -11.76
CA GLU A 315 -3.07 -18.62 -11.38
C GLU A 315 -3.18 -20.11 -11.73
N PRO A 316 -2.48 -20.60 -12.76
CA PRO A 316 -2.58 -22.00 -13.19
C PRO A 316 -1.80 -22.99 -12.32
N ASN A 317 -0.77 -22.58 -11.57
CA ASN A 317 -0.03 -23.45 -10.67
C ASN A 317 -0.89 -23.78 -9.44
N PRO A 318 -1.25 -25.06 -9.22
CA PRO A 318 -2.15 -25.46 -8.14
C PRO A 318 -1.58 -25.19 -6.75
N HIS A 319 -0.25 -25.19 -6.58
CA HIS A 319 0.41 -24.88 -5.32
C HIS A 319 0.24 -23.40 -4.97
N LEU A 320 0.53 -22.52 -5.93
CA LEU A 320 0.36 -21.07 -5.78
C LEU A 320 -1.10 -20.67 -5.68
N PHE A 321 -1.99 -21.26 -6.48
CA PHE A 321 -3.43 -21.01 -6.43
C PHE A 321 -4.04 -21.37 -5.06
N ALA A 322 -3.52 -22.39 -4.38
CA ALA A 322 -3.94 -22.71 -3.02
C ALA A 322 -3.55 -21.61 -2.03
N MET A 323 -2.36 -21.03 -2.16
CA MET A 323 -1.90 -19.89 -1.37
C MET A 323 -2.67 -18.61 -1.69
N LEU A 324 -2.90 -18.33 -2.98
CA LEU A 324 -3.72 -17.20 -3.46
C LEU A 324 -5.11 -17.20 -2.82
N LYS A 325 -5.79 -18.36 -2.79
CA LYS A 325 -7.10 -18.51 -2.14
C LYS A 325 -7.06 -18.18 -0.64
N GLN A 326 -5.96 -18.49 0.05
CA GLN A 326 -5.80 -18.14 1.46
C GLN A 326 -5.54 -16.64 1.63
N ALA A 327 -4.65 -16.07 0.80
CA ALA A 327 -4.29 -14.64 0.84
C ALA A 327 -5.47 -13.71 0.51
N TYR A 328 -6.43 -14.16 -0.31
CA TYR A 328 -7.62 -13.42 -0.73
C TYR A 328 -8.90 -13.86 -0.02
N ALA A 329 -8.81 -14.68 1.04
CA ALA A 329 -10.00 -15.16 1.77
C ALA A 329 -10.89 -14.04 2.33
N GLY A 330 -10.33 -12.84 2.56
CA GLY A 330 -11.06 -11.67 3.01
C GLY A 330 -11.56 -10.73 1.90
N ASN A 331 -11.12 -10.92 0.65
CA ASN A 331 -11.54 -10.11 -0.50
C ASN A 331 -12.85 -10.66 -1.07
N CYS A 332 -13.90 -9.85 -1.13
CA CYS A 332 -15.22 -10.33 -1.53
C CYS A 332 -15.56 -10.05 -3.00
N ASN A 333 -14.81 -9.16 -3.66
CA ASN A 333 -15.06 -8.75 -5.05
C ASN A 333 -14.09 -9.37 -6.07
N SER A 334 -13.20 -10.26 -5.62
CA SER A 334 -12.22 -10.93 -6.47
C SER A 334 -12.67 -12.34 -6.84
N ARG A 335 -12.57 -12.67 -8.13
CA ARG A 335 -12.78 -14.01 -8.68
C ARG A 335 -11.44 -14.64 -8.99
N LEU A 336 -11.13 -15.77 -8.34
CA LEU A 336 -9.86 -16.48 -8.48
C LEU A 336 -10.05 -17.72 -9.37
N LEU A 337 -9.24 -17.85 -10.42
CA LEU A 337 -9.37 -18.94 -11.39
C LEU A 337 -8.08 -19.77 -11.51
N PRO A 338 -8.14 -21.11 -11.39
CA PRO A 338 -6.98 -22.00 -11.52
C PRO A 338 -6.68 -22.32 -12.99
N VAL A 339 -6.53 -21.29 -13.82
CA VAL A 339 -6.40 -21.40 -15.28
C VAL A 339 -5.31 -20.48 -15.80
N ALA A 340 -4.74 -20.83 -16.96
CA ALA A 340 -3.90 -19.91 -17.73
C ALA A 340 -4.76 -19.14 -18.76
N TYR A 341 -4.25 -18.01 -19.23
CA TYR A 341 -4.82 -17.29 -20.38
C TYR A 341 -4.12 -17.71 -21.68
N GLY A 342 -4.85 -17.80 -22.77
CA GLY A 342 -4.29 -17.95 -24.11
C GLY A 342 -5.22 -17.45 -25.21
N THR A 343 -4.72 -17.30 -26.43
CA THR A 343 -5.51 -16.84 -27.59
C THR A 343 -6.64 -17.80 -27.99
N ARG A 344 -6.61 -19.04 -27.50
CA ARG A 344 -7.65 -20.06 -27.68
C ARG A 344 -7.79 -20.90 -26.43
N ALA A 345 -9.03 -21.20 -26.05
CA ALA A 345 -9.32 -22.12 -24.96
C ALA A 345 -8.75 -23.52 -25.24
N GLY A 346 -8.31 -24.21 -24.18
CA GLY A 346 -7.70 -25.53 -24.32
C GLY A 346 -6.93 -25.99 -23.08
N THR A 347 -5.78 -26.59 -23.32
CA THR A 347 -4.89 -27.10 -22.28
C THR A 347 -3.45 -26.85 -22.71
N LEU A 348 -2.61 -26.42 -21.77
CA LEU A 348 -1.16 -26.32 -21.97
C LEU A 348 -0.42 -27.11 -20.88
N ILE A 349 0.85 -27.42 -21.12
CA ILE A 349 1.72 -28.03 -20.11
C ILE A 349 2.47 -26.92 -19.40
N LEU A 350 2.27 -26.80 -18.09
CA LEU A 350 2.95 -25.85 -17.23
C LEU A 350 4.12 -26.53 -16.52
N ASN A 351 5.27 -25.85 -16.45
CA ASN A 351 6.34 -26.17 -15.53
C ASN A 351 6.06 -25.45 -14.20
N ALA A 352 5.30 -26.10 -13.32
CA ALA A 352 4.84 -25.53 -12.06
C ALA A 352 5.91 -25.74 -10.97
N ILE A 353 6.40 -24.68 -10.35
CA ILE A 353 7.28 -24.81 -9.19
C ILE A 353 6.44 -25.16 -7.96
N ASP A 354 6.90 -26.15 -7.20
CA ASP A 354 6.41 -26.45 -5.86
C ASP A 354 7.19 -25.61 -4.83
N PRO A 355 6.56 -24.60 -4.21
CA PRO A 355 7.23 -23.71 -3.26
C PRO A 355 7.77 -24.45 -2.03
N ALA A 356 7.08 -25.51 -1.57
CA ALA A 356 7.52 -26.28 -0.41
C ALA A 356 8.81 -27.06 -0.71
N ARG A 357 8.94 -27.62 -1.92
CA ARG A 357 10.21 -28.22 -2.37
C ARG A 357 11.31 -27.19 -2.54
N ALA A 358 10.99 -26.01 -3.07
CA ALA A 358 11.97 -24.94 -3.24
C ALA A 358 12.54 -24.47 -1.88
N VAL A 359 11.69 -24.28 -0.88
CA VAL A 359 12.12 -23.99 0.50
C VAL A 359 12.97 -25.13 1.08
N ALA A 360 12.55 -26.39 0.91
CA ALA A 360 13.29 -27.55 1.40
C ALA A 360 14.69 -27.70 0.76
N LEU A 361 14.87 -27.20 -0.45
CA LEU A 361 16.16 -27.18 -1.17
C LEU A 361 16.97 -25.90 -0.96
N ALA A 362 16.52 -25.02 -0.04
CA ALA A 362 17.14 -23.73 0.25
C ALA A 362 17.38 -22.90 -1.02
N LEU A 363 16.36 -22.85 -1.88
CA LEU A 363 16.33 -21.95 -3.03
C LEU A 363 15.97 -20.53 -2.58
N PRO A 364 16.44 -19.50 -3.29
CA PRO A 364 16.05 -18.12 -3.02
C PRO A 364 14.54 -17.89 -3.14
N ASP A 365 14.01 -16.92 -2.38
CA ASP A 365 12.56 -16.63 -2.33
C ASP A 365 11.96 -16.26 -3.69
N TRP A 366 12.73 -15.62 -4.58
CA TRP A 366 12.27 -15.29 -5.93
C TRP A 366 11.91 -16.52 -6.77
N VAL A 367 12.41 -17.71 -6.43
CA VAL A 367 12.07 -18.97 -7.13
C VAL A 367 10.64 -19.43 -6.78
N LEU A 368 10.12 -19.05 -5.62
CA LEU A 368 8.87 -19.59 -5.07
C LEU A 368 7.66 -19.25 -5.95
N GLY A 369 7.68 -18.10 -6.63
CA GLY A 369 6.57 -17.62 -7.46
C GLY A 369 6.63 -18.03 -8.94
N ILE A 370 7.71 -18.65 -9.40
CA ILE A 370 7.95 -18.84 -10.83
C ILE A 370 7.15 -20.01 -11.36
N SER A 371 6.42 -19.81 -12.46
CA SER A 371 5.83 -20.91 -13.24
C SER A 371 5.75 -20.51 -14.71
N SER A 372 6.38 -21.28 -15.60
CA SER A 372 6.45 -20.94 -17.02
C SER A 372 6.02 -22.10 -17.90
N VAL A 373 5.54 -21.77 -19.10
CA VAL A 373 5.26 -22.74 -20.18
C VAL A 373 6.52 -23.10 -20.97
N TYR A 374 7.61 -22.35 -20.77
CA TYR A 374 8.89 -22.54 -21.45
C TYR A 374 9.88 -23.29 -20.57
N ASP A 375 10.70 -24.14 -21.19
CA ASP A 375 11.75 -24.89 -20.50
C ASP A 375 13.06 -24.07 -20.36
N ASP A 376 13.25 -23.04 -21.19
CA ASP A 376 14.54 -22.36 -21.42
C ASP A 376 14.49 -20.82 -21.25
N ARG A 377 13.33 -20.25 -20.89
CA ARG A 377 13.26 -18.82 -20.56
C ARG A 377 13.88 -18.54 -19.19
N LYS A 378 14.30 -17.28 -19.00
CA LYS A 378 15.24 -16.87 -17.94
C LYS A 378 14.82 -17.28 -16.53
N ALA A 379 13.51 -17.40 -16.27
CA ALA A 379 12.97 -17.73 -14.96
C ALA A 379 13.31 -19.15 -14.46
N LEU A 380 13.43 -20.14 -15.37
CA LEU A 380 13.69 -21.54 -15.00
C LEU A 380 15.08 -22.07 -15.42
N GLY A 381 15.85 -21.28 -16.18
CA GLY A 381 17.16 -21.72 -16.68
C GLY A 381 18.04 -20.63 -17.30
N GLY A 382 17.83 -19.35 -16.95
CA GLY A 382 18.53 -18.21 -17.57
C GLY A 382 20.05 -18.24 -17.41
N LYS A 383 20.76 -17.61 -18.36
CA LYS A 383 22.24 -17.50 -18.43
C LYS A 383 22.90 -16.83 -17.20
N THR A 384 22.09 -16.30 -16.28
CA THR A 384 22.50 -15.56 -15.08
C THR A 384 22.49 -16.43 -13.82
N ILE A 385 21.95 -17.66 -13.88
CA ILE A 385 21.86 -18.59 -12.75
C ILE A 385 22.95 -19.65 -12.87
N ASP A 386 23.63 -19.98 -11.77
CA ASP A 386 24.66 -21.02 -11.77
C ASP A 386 24.05 -22.42 -11.95
N ALA A 387 24.81 -23.34 -12.54
CA ALA A 387 24.32 -24.67 -12.90
C ALA A 387 23.78 -25.48 -11.71
N ALA A 388 24.35 -25.32 -10.50
CA ALA A 388 23.91 -26.04 -9.33
C ALA A 388 22.57 -25.51 -8.81
N THR A 389 22.35 -24.20 -8.91
CA THR A 389 21.04 -23.60 -8.62
C THR A 389 19.99 -24.00 -9.64
N THR A 390 20.32 -23.98 -10.94
CA THR A 390 19.42 -24.45 -12.01
C THR A 390 19.00 -25.91 -11.81
N GLU A 391 19.93 -26.79 -11.46
CA GLU A 391 19.61 -28.19 -11.16
C GLU A 391 18.66 -28.33 -9.97
N ARG A 392 18.87 -27.55 -8.89
CA ARG A 392 17.95 -27.53 -7.75
C ARG A 392 16.56 -27.02 -8.13
N ILE A 393 16.46 -25.97 -8.95
CA ILE A 393 15.19 -25.44 -9.46
C ILE A 393 14.45 -26.52 -10.25
N HIS A 394 15.12 -27.23 -11.17
CA HIS A 394 14.50 -28.30 -11.96
C HIS A 394 13.92 -29.43 -11.10
N ARG A 395 14.46 -29.69 -9.90
CA ARG A 395 13.92 -30.69 -8.97
C ARG A 395 12.62 -30.26 -8.27
N CYS A 396 12.27 -28.97 -8.37
CA CYS A 396 11.03 -28.41 -7.86
C CYS A 396 9.90 -28.37 -8.90
N ILE A 397 10.20 -28.67 -10.17
CA ILE A 397 9.23 -28.54 -11.27
C ILE A 397 8.30 -29.77 -11.30
N ASP A 398 7.00 -29.52 -11.26
CA ASP A 398 5.95 -30.42 -11.69
C ASP A 398 5.49 -30.04 -13.10
N ARG A 399 5.63 -30.98 -14.06
CA ARG A 399 5.10 -30.79 -15.42
C ARG A 399 3.66 -31.25 -15.45
N ILE A 400 2.72 -30.30 -15.47
CA ILE A 400 1.30 -30.59 -15.30
C ILE A 400 0.45 -29.99 -16.42
N PRO A 401 -0.59 -30.69 -16.90
CA PRO A 401 -1.57 -30.09 -17.79
C PRO A 401 -2.48 -29.13 -17.01
N VAL A 402 -2.62 -27.89 -17.50
CA VAL A 402 -3.49 -26.87 -16.91
C VAL A 402 -4.51 -26.35 -17.94
N PRO A 403 -5.75 -26.07 -17.52
CA PRO A 403 -6.75 -25.50 -18.40
C PRO A 403 -6.36 -24.08 -18.85
N VAL A 404 -6.74 -23.75 -20.09
CA VAL A 404 -6.54 -22.43 -20.70
C VAL A 404 -7.89 -21.82 -21.05
N ILE A 405 -8.11 -20.58 -20.66
CA ILE A 405 -9.26 -19.77 -21.08
C ILE A 405 -8.84 -18.75 -22.14
N ASP A 406 -9.76 -18.38 -23.02
CA ASP A 406 -9.58 -17.31 -24.00
C ASP A 406 -10.30 -16.02 -23.60
N HIS A 407 -10.16 -14.97 -24.42
CA HIS A 407 -10.77 -13.67 -24.16
C HIS A 407 -12.29 -13.74 -23.90
N PRO A 408 -13.13 -14.40 -24.72
CA PRO A 408 -14.56 -14.50 -24.44
C PRO A 408 -14.88 -15.16 -23.10
N MET A 409 -14.14 -16.20 -22.72
CA MET A 409 -14.31 -16.85 -21.42
C MET A 409 -13.88 -15.93 -20.28
N MET A 410 -12.72 -15.27 -20.38
CA MET A 410 -12.24 -14.30 -19.39
C MET A 410 -13.25 -13.16 -19.19
N LEU A 411 -13.79 -12.63 -20.28
CA LEU A 411 -14.80 -11.58 -20.25
C LEU A 411 -16.08 -12.05 -19.55
N ALA A 412 -16.51 -13.30 -19.76
CA ALA A 412 -17.67 -13.87 -19.08
C ALA A 412 -17.43 -14.00 -17.56
N GLU A 413 -16.24 -14.44 -17.16
CA GLU A 413 -15.84 -14.55 -15.75
C GLU A 413 -15.76 -13.16 -15.07
N ALA A 414 -15.41 -12.12 -15.84
CA ALA A 414 -15.41 -10.71 -15.43
C ALA A 414 -16.79 -10.03 -15.52
N GLY A 415 -17.88 -10.78 -15.74
CA GLY A 415 -19.23 -10.22 -15.82
C GLY A 415 -19.45 -9.31 -17.03
N GLY A 416 -18.74 -9.56 -18.14
CA GLY A 416 -18.84 -8.78 -19.37
C GLY A 416 -17.96 -7.52 -19.41
N ARG A 417 -17.12 -7.29 -18.39
CA ARG A 417 -16.31 -6.07 -18.25
C ARG A 417 -14.87 -6.32 -18.68
N ALA A 418 -14.39 -5.54 -19.64
CA ALA A 418 -12.97 -5.48 -19.99
C ALA A 418 -12.15 -4.82 -18.85
N PRO A 419 -10.83 -5.04 -18.77
CA PRO A 419 -10.02 -4.49 -17.70
C PRO A 419 -9.79 -2.99 -17.86
N ASP A 420 -9.97 -2.25 -16.76
CA ASP A 420 -9.43 -0.90 -16.58
C ASP A 420 -7.96 -0.97 -16.14
N ILE A 421 -7.61 -1.96 -15.32
CA ILE A 421 -6.25 -2.21 -14.87
C ILE A 421 -5.89 -3.64 -15.29
N LEU A 422 -4.82 -3.77 -16.06
CA LEU A 422 -4.32 -5.07 -16.53
C LEU A 422 -2.93 -5.32 -15.97
N VAL A 423 -2.74 -6.48 -15.36
CA VAL A 423 -1.42 -6.99 -14.97
C VAL A 423 -1.21 -8.33 -15.67
N VAL A 424 -0.06 -8.46 -16.33
CA VAL A 424 0.34 -9.70 -16.99
C VAL A 424 1.74 -10.05 -16.50
N ASP A 425 1.84 -11.14 -15.77
CA ASP A 425 3.09 -11.74 -15.35
C ASP A 425 3.02 -13.24 -15.68
N ALA A 426 3.11 -13.53 -16.97
CA ALA A 426 2.91 -14.88 -17.51
C ALA A 426 4.22 -15.51 -17.96
N GLU A 427 5.34 -15.06 -17.38
CA GLU A 427 6.67 -15.66 -17.50
C GLU A 427 7.07 -15.93 -18.96
N GLY A 428 6.78 -14.96 -19.83
CA GLY A 428 7.13 -14.95 -21.24
C GLY A 428 5.98 -14.98 -22.24
N MET A 429 4.73 -15.19 -21.82
CA MET A 429 3.54 -15.11 -22.69
C MET A 429 2.96 -13.68 -22.79
N ASP A 430 3.59 -12.71 -22.14
CA ASP A 430 3.06 -11.38 -21.86
C ASP A 430 2.63 -10.64 -23.12
N ARG A 431 3.47 -10.69 -24.16
CA ARG A 431 3.15 -10.09 -25.47
C ARG A 431 1.89 -10.70 -26.08
N GLU A 432 1.80 -12.02 -26.19
CA GLU A 432 0.67 -12.69 -26.85
C GLU A 432 -0.65 -12.35 -26.14
N ILE A 433 -0.62 -12.32 -24.80
CA ILE A 433 -1.76 -11.99 -23.96
C ILE A 433 -2.18 -10.52 -24.15
N ILE A 434 -1.23 -9.59 -24.08
CA ILE A 434 -1.51 -8.16 -24.24
C ILE A 434 -2.01 -7.86 -25.65
N ASP A 435 -1.36 -8.41 -26.68
CA ASP A 435 -1.77 -8.22 -28.08
C ASP A 435 -3.20 -8.73 -28.31
N ASP A 436 -3.55 -9.91 -27.79
CA ASP A 436 -4.92 -10.44 -27.88
C ASP A 436 -5.95 -9.51 -27.22
N ILE A 437 -5.70 -9.09 -25.98
CA ILE A 437 -6.59 -8.17 -25.25
C ILE A 437 -6.79 -6.84 -26.00
N LEU A 438 -5.72 -6.28 -26.57
CA LEU A 438 -5.79 -5.05 -27.37
C LEU A 438 -6.54 -5.24 -28.70
N VAL A 439 -6.36 -6.38 -29.37
CA VAL A 439 -7.06 -6.72 -30.63
C VAL A 439 -8.57 -6.89 -30.40
N GLN A 440 -8.96 -7.38 -29.23
CA GLN A 440 -10.37 -7.52 -28.83
C GLN A 440 -11.03 -6.17 -28.46
N GLY A 441 -10.27 -5.06 -28.55
CA GLY A 441 -10.77 -3.71 -28.38
C GLY A 441 -10.67 -3.16 -26.95
N ALA A 442 -10.14 -3.93 -26.00
CA ALA A 442 -9.87 -3.41 -24.67
C ALA A 442 -8.75 -2.35 -24.72
N ARG A 443 -8.89 -1.31 -23.91
CA ARG A 443 -7.90 -0.23 -23.75
C ARG A 443 -7.75 0.10 -22.26
N PRO A 444 -7.08 -0.77 -21.49
CA PRO A 444 -6.85 -0.55 -20.06
C PRO A 444 -6.25 0.84 -19.81
N GLN A 445 -6.59 1.45 -18.68
CA GLN A 445 -6.01 2.69 -18.21
C GLN A 445 -4.52 2.50 -17.88
N VAL A 446 -4.18 1.32 -17.34
CA VAL A 446 -2.81 0.92 -17.00
C VAL A 446 -2.60 -0.54 -17.37
N ILE A 447 -1.45 -0.84 -17.96
CA ILE A 447 -0.98 -2.20 -18.23
C ILE A 447 0.39 -2.35 -17.56
N HIS A 448 0.53 -3.33 -16.67
CA HIS A 448 1.81 -3.68 -16.05
C HIS A 448 2.24 -5.06 -16.49
N PHE A 449 3.50 -5.21 -16.88
CA PHE A 449 4.01 -6.46 -17.41
C PHE A 449 5.51 -6.65 -17.23
N GLU A 450 5.95 -7.90 -17.09
CA GLU A 450 7.36 -8.24 -17.04
C GLU A 450 7.98 -8.18 -18.45
N ILE A 451 9.08 -7.44 -18.61
CA ILE A 451 9.79 -7.40 -19.90
C ILE A 451 10.96 -8.38 -19.96
N GLN A 452 11.50 -8.77 -18.80
CA GLN A 452 12.73 -9.57 -18.72
C GLN A 452 12.62 -10.94 -19.40
N CYS A 453 11.43 -11.54 -19.36
CA CYS A 453 11.15 -12.85 -19.94
C CYS A 453 10.78 -12.80 -21.43
N LEU A 454 10.65 -11.63 -22.05
CA LEU A 454 10.44 -11.49 -23.49
C LEU A 454 11.77 -11.50 -24.27
N ASP A 455 11.76 -12.07 -25.48
CA ASP A 455 12.88 -11.93 -26.40
C ASP A 455 12.94 -10.52 -27.01
N PRO A 456 14.08 -10.05 -27.54
CA PRO A 456 14.20 -8.68 -28.04
C PRO A 456 13.21 -8.30 -29.16
N ALA A 457 12.78 -9.27 -29.98
CA ALA A 457 11.82 -9.02 -31.05
C ALA A 457 10.40 -8.86 -30.47
N ASP A 458 10.05 -9.66 -29.47
CA ASP A 458 8.81 -9.53 -28.71
C ASP A 458 8.74 -8.23 -27.93
N GLN A 459 9.83 -7.83 -27.27
CA GLN A 459 9.93 -6.54 -26.61
C GLN A 459 9.67 -5.39 -27.57
N GLN A 460 10.35 -5.37 -28.72
CA GLN A 460 10.18 -4.31 -29.71
C GLN A 460 8.77 -4.30 -30.31
N GLY A 461 8.19 -5.48 -30.58
CA GLY A 461 6.85 -5.61 -31.12
C GLY A 461 5.78 -5.09 -30.15
N LEU A 462 5.86 -5.49 -28.89
CA LEU A 462 4.93 -5.05 -27.84
C LEU A 462 4.99 -3.53 -27.62
N LEU A 463 6.21 -2.97 -27.52
CA LEU A 463 6.38 -1.53 -27.35
C LEU A 463 5.84 -0.75 -28.56
N ALA A 464 6.01 -1.26 -29.78
CA ALA A 464 5.43 -0.65 -30.97
C ALA A 464 3.90 -0.69 -30.97
N ALA A 465 3.29 -1.79 -30.49
CA ALA A 465 1.84 -1.92 -30.37
C ALA A 465 1.24 -0.97 -29.32
N LEU A 466 1.97 -0.67 -28.25
CA LEU A 466 1.54 0.23 -27.18
C LEU A 466 1.73 1.71 -27.52
N ALA A 467 2.73 2.05 -28.33
CA ALA A 467 3.20 3.42 -28.55
C ALA A 467 2.14 4.41 -29.08
N GLU A 468 1.08 3.94 -29.74
CA GLU A 468 0.02 4.80 -30.26
C GLU A 468 -0.86 5.41 -29.14
N HIS A 469 -1.07 4.65 -28.05
CA HIS A 469 -2.05 5.01 -27.02
C HIS A 469 -1.46 5.11 -25.61
N TYR A 470 -0.24 4.61 -25.43
CA TYR A 470 0.38 4.46 -24.12
C TYR A 470 1.77 5.10 -24.06
N ALA A 471 2.05 5.72 -22.91
CA ALA A 471 3.41 6.03 -22.49
C ALA A 471 3.94 4.88 -21.63
N VAL A 472 5.08 4.31 -21.99
CA VAL A 472 5.67 3.16 -21.29
C VAL A 472 6.86 3.60 -20.45
N ILE A 473 6.88 3.20 -19.17
CA ILE A 473 7.97 3.46 -18.23
C ILE A 473 8.52 2.13 -17.71
N ALA A 474 9.84 1.98 -17.72
CA ALA A 474 10.51 0.82 -17.13
C ALA A 474 10.74 0.96 -15.63
N PHE A 475 10.59 -0.13 -14.89
CA PHE A 475 10.87 -0.25 -13.46
C PHE A 475 11.62 -1.57 -13.21
N GLY A 476 12.94 -1.54 -13.29
CA GLY A 476 13.75 -2.76 -13.17
C GLY A 476 13.43 -3.76 -14.28
N ASN A 477 12.84 -4.89 -13.90
CA ASN A 477 12.47 -5.99 -14.80
C ASN A 477 11.07 -5.83 -15.39
N ASP A 478 10.31 -4.88 -14.86
CA ASP A 478 8.92 -4.62 -15.22
C ASP A 478 8.80 -3.36 -16.08
N MET A 479 7.70 -3.28 -16.80
CA MET A 479 7.27 -2.09 -17.50
C MET A 479 5.82 -1.78 -17.16
N THR A 480 5.50 -0.48 -17.11
CA THR A 480 4.13 -0.03 -16.99
C THR A 480 3.78 0.91 -18.13
N ALA A 481 2.73 0.55 -18.87
CA ALA A 481 2.15 1.35 -19.92
C ALA A 481 0.93 2.10 -19.37
N TYR A 482 0.99 3.42 -19.41
CA TYR A 482 -0.09 4.31 -19.00
C TYR A 482 -0.79 4.87 -20.22
N ARG A 483 -2.12 4.75 -20.29
CA ARG A 483 -2.87 5.38 -21.37
C ARG A 483 -2.63 6.88 -21.33
N HIS A 484 -2.46 7.53 -22.48
CA HIS A 484 -1.98 8.92 -22.52
C HIS A 484 -2.86 9.90 -21.72
N ASP A 485 -4.19 9.76 -21.81
CA ASP A 485 -5.15 10.57 -21.02
C ASP A 485 -4.96 10.34 -19.52
N VAL A 486 -4.85 9.09 -19.08
CA VAL A 486 -4.69 8.71 -17.68
C VAL A 486 -3.38 9.22 -17.10
N MET A 487 -2.28 9.12 -17.86
CA MET A 487 -0.99 9.66 -17.44
C MET A 487 -1.04 11.18 -17.25
N LEU A 488 -1.68 11.89 -18.19
CA LEU A 488 -1.84 13.34 -18.12
C LEU A 488 -2.75 13.77 -16.96
N ASP A 489 -3.86 13.07 -16.75
CA ASP A 489 -4.79 13.35 -15.65
C ASP A 489 -4.14 13.12 -14.28
N TYR A 490 -3.37 12.04 -14.13
CA TYR A 490 -2.63 11.78 -12.89
C TYR A 490 -1.56 12.85 -12.65
N ALA A 491 -0.76 13.19 -13.65
CA ALA A 491 0.25 14.24 -13.53
C ALA A 491 -0.37 15.63 -13.24
N ARG A 492 -1.55 15.90 -13.81
CA ARG A 492 -2.35 17.09 -13.52
C ARG A 492 -2.76 17.10 -12.05
N ALA A 493 -3.31 16.00 -11.54
CA ALA A 493 -3.68 15.89 -10.13
C ALA A 493 -2.48 16.11 -9.19
N LEU A 494 -1.32 15.52 -9.51
CA LEU A 494 -0.07 15.74 -8.76
C LEU A 494 0.31 17.22 -8.70
N TYR A 495 0.22 17.96 -9.80
CA TYR A 495 0.58 19.38 -9.80
C TYR A 495 -0.50 20.26 -9.17
N VAL A 496 -1.73 20.13 -9.64
CA VAL A 496 -2.85 21.01 -9.26
C VAL A 496 -3.13 20.88 -7.77
N GLU A 497 -3.28 19.66 -7.26
CA GLU A 497 -3.68 19.41 -5.88
C GLU A 497 -2.50 19.34 -4.91
N HIS A 498 -1.35 18.81 -5.36
CA HIS A 498 -0.22 18.53 -4.45
C HIS A 498 1.02 19.39 -4.72
N GLY A 499 1.00 20.25 -5.74
CA GLY A 499 2.13 21.11 -6.07
C GLY A 499 3.34 20.36 -6.65
N LEU A 500 3.16 19.12 -7.12
CA LEU A 500 4.21 18.29 -7.72
C LEU A 500 4.16 18.42 -9.25
N PRO A 501 5.00 19.25 -9.88
CA PRO A 501 4.85 19.59 -11.29
C PRO A 501 5.17 18.43 -12.25
N THR A 502 6.04 17.50 -11.85
CA THR A 502 6.42 16.30 -12.62
C THR A 502 6.67 16.59 -14.11
N ILE A 503 5.86 16.04 -15.02
CA ILE A 503 5.98 16.21 -16.48
C ILE A 503 5.80 17.66 -16.91
N PHE A 504 5.11 18.49 -16.12
CA PHE A 504 4.88 19.89 -16.39
C PHE A 504 5.97 20.81 -15.82
N ALA A 505 7.02 20.27 -15.20
CA ALA A 505 8.04 21.09 -14.53
C ALA A 505 8.75 22.09 -15.47
N GLY A 506 8.92 21.75 -16.75
CA GLY A 506 9.43 22.70 -17.76
C GLY A 506 8.46 23.86 -17.99
N ALA A 507 7.19 23.54 -18.22
CA ALA A 507 6.14 24.53 -18.45
C ALA A 507 5.88 25.43 -17.24
N VAL A 508 5.85 24.85 -16.04
CA VAL A 508 5.67 25.59 -14.78
C VAL A 508 6.85 26.55 -14.55
N ALA A 509 8.09 26.09 -14.74
CA ALA A 509 9.27 26.95 -14.60
C ALA A 509 9.27 28.10 -15.62
N GLY A 510 8.86 27.81 -16.87
CA GLY A 510 8.74 28.79 -17.93
C GLY A 510 7.71 29.88 -17.62
N ILE A 511 6.51 29.49 -17.17
CA ILE A 511 5.45 30.45 -16.79
C ILE A 511 5.87 31.29 -15.58
N ASN A 512 6.47 30.68 -14.56
CA ASN A 512 6.96 31.41 -13.39
C ASN A 512 8.04 32.43 -13.73
N GLY A 513 8.82 32.20 -14.79
CA GLY A 513 9.81 33.16 -15.28
C GLY A 513 9.23 34.36 -16.03
N LEU A 514 7.91 34.36 -16.35
CA LEU A 514 7.22 35.49 -16.97
C LEU A 514 6.60 36.46 -15.95
N ALA A 515 6.37 36.01 -14.72
CA ALA A 515 5.83 36.79 -13.61
C ALA A 515 6.96 37.52 -12.86
#